data_AF-A0A2D7NGF4-F1
#
_entry.id   AF-A0A2D7NGF4-F1
#
_cell.length_a   1.000
_cell.length_b   1.000
_cell.length_c   1.000
_cell.angle_alpha   90.00
_cell.angle_beta   90.00
_cell.angle_gamma   90.00
#
_symmetry.space_group_name_H-M   'P 1'
#
loop_
_entity.id
_entity.type
_entity.pdbx_description
1 polymer ?
#
loop_
_entity_poly.entity_id
_entity_poly.type
_entity_poly.pdbx_seq_one_letter_code
_entity_poly.pdbx_strand_id
1 'polypeptide(L)'
;MRSSKISPELAAINQQGGSFAELLPWLLLLVGIVVVGAVAISFVRRWMKDDGRPRQIGFTLTDLRQMHADGRLSKEELDKAEQHLIKKVRSTMSPEDLARRDEIRASSSSNSSKRNNPTSEG
;
A
#
# COMPACT_ATOMS: atom_id res chain seq x y z
N MET A 1 37.48 44.79 -43.24
CA MET A 1 37.50 43.35 -42.90
C MET A 1 38.04 43.20 -41.48
N ARG A 2 37.17 43.07 -40.47
CA ARG A 2 37.56 42.77 -39.09
C ARG A 2 37.09 41.35 -38.79
N SER A 3 38.05 40.43 -38.76
CA SER A 3 37.82 39.05 -38.36
C SER A 3 37.54 39.03 -36.86
N SER A 4 36.30 38.75 -36.47
CA SER A 4 35.90 38.54 -35.09
C SER A 4 36.56 37.25 -34.59
N LYS A 5 37.57 37.42 -33.73
CA LYS A 5 38.20 36.32 -33.00
C LYS A 5 37.12 35.65 -32.16
N ILE A 6 36.74 34.44 -32.55
CA ILE A 6 35.81 33.60 -31.80
C ILE A 6 36.52 33.19 -30.52
N SER A 7 35.99 33.60 -29.38
CA SER A 7 36.57 33.38 -28.05
C SER A 7 36.62 31.89 -27.69
N PRO A 8 37.74 31.38 -27.15
CA PRO A 8 37.85 29.99 -26.69
C PRO A 8 37.12 29.69 -25.36
N GLU A 9 36.41 30.65 -24.78
CA GLU A 9 35.77 30.52 -23.46
C GLU A 9 34.61 29.50 -23.44
N LEU A 10 33.94 29.29 -24.57
CA LEU A 10 32.78 28.40 -24.66
C LEU A 10 33.14 26.90 -24.68
N ALA A 11 34.43 26.56 -24.84
CA ALA A 11 34.88 25.17 -24.91
C ALA A 11 35.10 24.51 -23.53
N ALA A 12 35.06 25.27 -22.43
CA ALA A 12 35.43 24.78 -21.10
C ALA A 12 34.30 24.07 -20.33
N ILE A 13 33.10 23.92 -20.90
CA ILE A 13 31.94 23.32 -20.21
C ILE A 13 31.97 21.78 -20.27
N ASN A 14 32.77 21.18 -21.17
CA ASN A 14 32.65 19.75 -21.50
C ASN A 14 33.74 18.83 -20.90
N GLN A 15 34.65 19.36 -20.06
CA GLN A 15 35.70 18.52 -19.43
C GLN A 15 35.25 17.82 -18.13
N GLN A 16 34.03 18.08 -17.65
CA GLN A 16 33.50 17.43 -16.42
C GLN A 16 32.90 16.04 -16.67
N GLY A 17 32.67 15.64 -17.95
CA GLY A 17 32.01 14.38 -18.29
C GLY A 17 32.80 13.13 -17.91
N GLY A 18 34.14 13.20 -17.95
CA GLY A 18 35.02 12.07 -17.62
C GLY A 18 34.99 11.70 -16.14
N SER A 19 35.16 12.69 -15.26
CA SER A 19 35.16 12.46 -13.81
C SER A 19 33.78 12.06 -13.29
N PHE A 20 32.70 12.60 -13.87
CA PHE A 20 31.34 12.23 -13.45
C PHE A 20 31.00 10.79 -13.85
N ALA A 21 31.41 10.34 -15.05
CA ALA A 21 31.21 8.97 -15.51
C ALA A 21 31.96 7.95 -14.62
N GLU A 22 33.13 8.33 -14.10
CA GLU A 22 33.92 7.49 -13.19
C GLU A 22 33.35 7.46 -11.75
N LEU A 23 32.70 8.56 -11.32
CA LEU A 23 32.03 8.64 -10.01
C LEU A 23 30.66 7.96 -9.99
N LEU A 24 29.98 7.86 -11.15
CA LEU A 24 28.65 7.27 -11.29
C LEU A 24 28.51 5.86 -10.69
N PRO A 25 29.41 4.89 -10.96
CA PRO A 25 29.32 3.55 -10.37
C PRO A 25 29.50 3.58 -8.84
N TRP A 26 30.35 4.45 -8.32
CA TRP A 26 30.59 4.58 -6.88
C TRP A 26 29.40 5.19 -6.15
N LEU A 27 28.75 6.17 -6.78
CA LEU A 27 27.51 6.76 -6.28
C LEU A 27 26.37 5.74 -6.29
N LEU A 28 26.21 4.97 -7.37
CA LEU A 28 25.22 3.90 -7.43
C LEU A 28 25.46 2.82 -6.37
N LEU A 29 26.73 2.44 -6.14
CA LEU A 29 27.09 1.51 -5.09
C LEU A 29 26.69 2.05 -3.71
N LEU A 30 27.03 3.31 -3.42
CA LEU A 30 26.68 3.96 -2.16
C LEU A 30 25.17 4.00 -1.95
N VAL A 31 24.41 4.43 -2.96
CA VAL A 31 22.94 4.43 -2.93
C VAL A 31 22.42 3.01 -2.71
N GLY A 32 22.99 2.02 -3.40
CA GLY A 32 22.65 0.61 -3.21
C GLY A 32 22.84 0.15 -1.76
N ILE A 33 23.96 0.48 -1.13
CA ILE A 33 24.24 0.16 0.28
C ILE A 33 23.19 0.80 1.20
N VAL A 34 22.87 2.08 0.96
CA VAL A 34 21.85 2.79 1.76
C VAL A 34 20.48 2.14 1.60
N VAL A 35 20.07 1.76 0.39
CA VAL A 35 18.80 1.08 0.13
C VAL A 35 18.78 -0.30 0.80
N VAL A 36 19.85 -1.08 0.70
CA VAL A 36 19.95 -2.38 1.36
C VAL A 36 19.86 -2.23 2.88
N GLY A 37 20.57 -1.26 3.45
CA GLY A 37 20.50 -0.93 4.88
C GLY A 37 19.09 -0.52 5.30
N ALA A 38 18.43 0.35 4.53
CA ALA A 38 17.06 0.79 4.81
C ALA A 38 16.07 -0.38 4.73
N VAL A 39 16.21 -1.27 3.74
CA VAL A 39 15.38 -2.47 3.60
C VAL A 39 15.62 -3.42 4.78
N ALA A 40 16.87 -3.69 5.15
CA ALA A 40 17.21 -4.55 6.28
C ALA A 40 16.64 -4.00 7.60
N ILE A 41 16.83 -2.71 7.87
CA ILE A 41 16.28 -2.04 9.06
C ILE A 41 14.76 -2.10 9.04
N SER A 42 14.13 -1.84 7.89
CA SER A 42 12.68 -1.91 7.74
C SER A 42 12.16 -3.32 7.97
N PHE A 43 12.87 -4.35 7.49
CA PHE A 43 12.51 -5.75 7.67
C PHE A 43 12.63 -6.18 9.14
N VAL A 44 13.72 -5.82 9.82
CA VAL A 44 13.92 -6.09 11.25
C VAL A 44 12.89 -5.33 12.09
N ARG A 45 12.66 -4.05 11.82
CA ARG A 45 11.62 -3.23 12.47
C ARG A 45 10.23 -3.78 12.22
N ARG A 46 10.00 -4.41 11.07
CA ARG A 46 8.74 -5.09 10.78
C ARG A 46 8.63 -6.36 11.61
N TRP A 47 9.66 -7.18 11.68
CA TRP A 47 9.65 -8.40 12.51
C TRP A 47 9.45 -8.12 14.00
N MET A 48 10.09 -7.08 14.56
CA MET A 48 9.97 -6.72 15.98
C MET A 48 8.64 -6.04 16.37
N LYS A 49 7.79 -5.66 15.40
CA LYS A 49 6.49 -5.02 15.68
C LYS A 49 5.32 -5.99 15.46
N ASP A 50 5.60 -7.27 15.22
CA ASP A 50 4.62 -8.35 15.00
C ASP A 50 4.19 -9.06 16.29
N ASP A 51 4.50 -8.49 17.47
CA ASP A 51 4.20 -9.02 18.81
C ASP A 51 2.70 -8.96 19.20
N GLY A 52 1.79 -9.36 18.30
CA GLY A 52 0.41 -9.71 18.69
C GLY A 52 -0.68 -8.71 18.35
N ARG A 53 -0.46 -7.75 17.44
CA ARG A 53 -1.57 -7.11 16.72
C ARG A 53 -1.62 -7.66 15.31
N PRO A 54 -2.76 -8.24 14.85
CA PRO A 54 -2.90 -8.58 13.44
C PRO A 54 -2.76 -7.28 12.67
N ARG A 55 -1.59 -7.07 12.06
CA ARG A 55 -1.43 -5.97 11.12
C ARG A 55 -2.38 -6.26 9.98
N GLN A 56 -3.46 -5.48 9.94
CA GLN A 56 -4.14 -5.21 8.69
C GLN A 56 -3.17 -4.42 7.81
N ILE A 57 -2.13 -5.09 7.29
CA ILE A 57 -1.51 -4.73 6.01
C ILE A 57 -2.52 -5.17 4.95
N GLY A 58 -3.65 -4.48 4.95
CA GLY A 58 -4.70 -4.65 3.98
C GLY A 58 -4.96 -3.25 3.48
N PHE A 59 -4.62 -3.02 2.21
CA PHE A 59 -5.18 -1.90 1.45
C PHE A 59 -6.68 -1.84 1.79
N THR A 60 -7.14 -0.77 2.45
CA THR A 60 -8.55 -0.70 2.85
C THR A 60 -9.36 -0.16 1.68
N LEU A 61 -10.65 -0.48 1.62
CA LEU A 61 -11.58 0.14 0.66
C LEU A 61 -11.55 1.67 0.76
N THR A 62 -11.36 2.20 1.97
CA THR A 62 -11.23 3.65 2.21
C THR A 62 -9.99 4.22 1.55
N ASP A 63 -8.85 3.53 1.65
CA ASP A 63 -7.57 3.96 1.07
C ASP A 63 -7.60 3.92 -0.47
N LEU A 64 -8.23 2.91 -1.07
CA LEU A 64 -8.51 2.85 -2.51
C LEU A 64 -9.35 4.03 -2.99
N ARG A 65 -10.41 4.35 -2.24
CA ARG A 65 -11.33 5.44 -2.56
C ARG A 65 -10.67 6.81 -2.40
N GLN A 66 -9.77 6.95 -1.41
CA GLN A 66 -8.93 8.13 -1.21
C GLN A 66 -7.95 8.30 -2.38
N MET A 67 -7.26 7.24 -2.81
CA MET A 67 -6.33 7.29 -3.95
C MET A 67 -7.01 7.66 -5.27
N HIS A 68 -8.24 7.20 -5.49
CA HIS A 68 -9.05 7.61 -6.65
C HIS A 68 -9.47 9.08 -6.55
N ALA A 69 -9.87 9.54 -5.36
CA ALA A 69 -10.18 10.97 -5.14
C ALA A 69 -8.96 11.87 -5.36
N ASP A 70 -7.76 11.38 -5.03
CA ASP A 70 -6.48 12.05 -5.26
C ASP A 70 -6.00 11.98 -6.73
N GLY A 71 -6.77 11.35 -7.62
CA GLY A 71 -6.45 11.20 -9.04
C GLY A 71 -5.28 10.27 -9.34
N ARG A 72 -4.84 9.47 -8.36
CA ARG A 72 -3.73 8.49 -8.48
C ARG A 72 -4.19 7.15 -9.06
N LEU A 73 -5.51 6.94 -9.19
CA LEU A 73 -6.12 5.69 -9.61
C LEU A 73 -7.30 5.98 -10.55
N SER A 74 -7.39 5.30 -11.68
CA SER A 74 -8.55 5.40 -12.57
C SER A 74 -9.76 4.68 -11.97
N LYS A 75 -10.98 5.08 -12.33
CA LYS A 75 -12.23 4.44 -11.90
C LYS A 75 -12.27 2.95 -12.24
N GLU A 76 -11.69 2.57 -13.37
CA GLU A 76 -11.58 1.18 -13.84
C GLU A 76 -10.61 0.35 -13.00
N GLU A 77 -9.55 0.99 -12.52
CA GLU A 77 -8.56 0.36 -11.65
C GLU A 77 -9.09 0.22 -10.22
N LEU A 78 -9.87 1.21 -9.75
CA LEU A 78 -10.61 1.14 -8.50
C LEU A 78 -11.54 -0.08 -8.47
N ASP A 79 -12.43 -0.22 -9.46
CA ASP A 79 -13.40 -1.32 -9.49
C ASP A 79 -12.70 -2.70 -9.47
N LYS A 80 -11.65 -2.88 -10.26
CA LYS A 80 -10.84 -4.11 -10.25
C LYS A 80 -10.19 -4.37 -8.89
N ALA A 81 -9.68 -3.33 -8.24
CA ALA A 81 -9.01 -3.46 -6.94
C ALA A 81 -10.01 -3.74 -5.81
N GLU A 82 -11.19 -3.11 -5.81
CA GLU A 82 -12.27 -3.38 -4.85
C GLU A 82 -12.74 -4.84 -4.95
N GLN A 83 -12.96 -5.34 -6.16
CA GLN A 83 -13.35 -6.75 -6.39
C GLN A 83 -12.31 -7.74 -5.86
N HIS A 84 -11.02 -7.47 -6.07
CA HIS A 84 -9.94 -8.30 -5.54
C HIS A 84 -9.89 -8.28 -4.01
N LEU A 85 -10.14 -7.12 -3.39
CA LEU A 85 -10.16 -6.99 -1.94
C LEU A 85 -11.31 -7.78 -1.32
N ILE A 86 -12.51 -7.65 -1.86
CA ILE A 86 -13.70 -8.39 -1.41
C ILE A 86 -13.47 -9.90 -1.53
N LYS A 87 -12.91 -10.35 -2.66
CA LYS A 87 -12.58 -11.76 -2.89
C LYS A 87 -11.57 -12.27 -1.86
N LYS A 88 -10.52 -11.48 -1.58
CA LYS A 88 -9.50 -11.84 -0.59
C LYS A 88 -10.08 -11.96 0.81
N VAL A 89 -10.88 -10.98 1.24
CA VAL A 89 -11.57 -11.02 2.55
C VAL A 89 -12.46 -12.25 2.67
N ARG A 90 -13.19 -12.59 1.61
CA ARG A 90 -14.04 -13.80 1.57
C ARG A 90 -13.22 -15.09 1.66
N SER A 91 -12.05 -15.14 1.01
CA SER A 91 -11.16 -16.31 1.05
C SER A 91 -10.39 -16.46 2.36
N THR A 92 -10.18 -15.36 3.10
CA THR A 92 -9.54 -15.40 4.42
C THR A 92 -10.51 -15.73 5.55
N MET A 93 -11.82 -15.64 5.32
CA MET A 93 -12.81 -16.16 6.27
C MET A 93 -12.86 -17.67 6.14
N SER A 94 -12.63 -18.34 7.27
CA SER A 94 -12.65 -19.78 7.29
C SER A 94 -14.10 -20.32 7.19
N PRO A 95 -14.34 -21.51 6.62
CA PRO A 95 -15.68 -22.09 6.53
C PRO A 95 -16.40 -22.17 7.89
N GLU A 96 -15.65 -22.41 8.97
CA GLU A 96 -16.17 -22.42 10.35
C GLU A 96 -16.65 -21.03 10.83
N ASP A 97 -16.00 -19.95 10.40
CA ASP A 97 -16.43 -18.59 10.74
C ASP A 97 -17.72 -18.22 10.03
N LEU A 98 -17.88 -18.69 8.78
CA LEU A 98 -19.11 -18.51 8.01
C LEU A 98 -20.27 -19.28 8.65
N ALA A 99 -20.04 -20.52 9.06
CA ALA A 99 -21.04 -21.33 9.78
C ALA A 99 -21.46 -20.69 11.11
N ARG A 100 -20.51 -20.16 11.89
CA ARG A 100 -20.82 -19.41 13.14
C ARG A 100 -21.68 -18.17 12.88
N ARG A 101 -21.45 -17.44 11.78
CA ARG A 101 -22.26 -16.24 11.46
C ARG A 101 -23.69 -16.60 11.11
N ASP A 102 -23.90 -17.68 10.36
CA ASP A 102 -25.24 -18.15 10.00
C ASP A 102 -26.01 -18.63 11.25
N GLU A 103 -25.33 -19.30 12.19
CA GLU A 103 -25.89 -19.70 13.48
C GLU A 103 -26.30 -18.49 14.35
N ILE A 104 -25.43 -17.47 14.45
CA ILE A 104 -25.74 -16.23 15.19
C ILE A 104 -26.93 -15.50 14.56
N ARG A 105 -27.02 -15.49 13.22
CA ARG A 105 -28.14 -14.88 12.50
C ARG A 105 -29.45 -15.64 12.73
N ALA A 106 -29.40 -16.97 12.72
CA ALA A 106 -30.57 -17.83 12.97
C ALA A 106 -31.08 -17.68 14.41
N SER A 107 -30.18 -17.65 15.39
CA SER A 107 -30.52 -17.48 16.82
C SER A 107 -31.04 -16.08 17.16
N SER A 108 -30.56 -15.03 16.48
CA SER A 108 -31.10 -13.68 16.66
C SER A 108 -32.54 -13.55 16.14
N SER A 109 -32.87 -14.26 15.04
CA SER A 109 -34.23 -14.28 14.48
C SER A 109 -35.22 -14.97 15.44
N SER A 110 -34.85 -16.10 16.02
CA SER A 110 -35.72 -16.84 16.95
C SER A 110 -35.93 -16.11 18.29
N ASN A 111 -34.90 -15.40 18.78
CA ASN A 111 -35.02 -14.65 20.04
C ASN A 111 -35.87 -13.38 19.89
N SER A 112 -35.93 -12.79 18.69
CA SER A 112 -36.78 -11.63 18.41
C SER A 112 -38.27 -11.95 18.46
N SER A 113 -38.66 -13.19 18.13
CA SER A 113 -40.05 -13.66 18.11
C SER A 113 -40.58 -14.06 19.50
N LYS A 114 -39.69 -14.24 20.49
CA LYS A 114 -40.07 -14.59 21.86
C LYS A 114 -40.22 -13.36 22.76
N ARG A 115 -39.72 -12.19 22.34
CA ARG A 115 -39.64 -10.96 23.16
C ARG A 115 -40.85 -10.05 23.04
N ASN A 116 -41.65 -10.24 22.00
CA ASN A 116 -42.81 -9.43 21.62
C ASN A 116 -44.15 -10.08 21.99
N ASN A 117 -44.16 -10.98 22.98
CA ASN A 117 -45.41 -11.37 23.64
C ASN A 117 -45.63 -10.44 24.84
N PRO A 118 -46.49 -9.40 24.74
CA PRO A 118 -46.93 -8.69 25.93
C PRO A 118 -47.68 -9.70 26.79
N THR A 119 -47.15 -9.99 27.97
CA THR A 119 -47.87 -10.67 29.05
C THR A 119 -49.18 -9.93 29.29
N SER A 120 -50.26 -10.44 28.71
CA SER A 120 -51.62 -10.07 29.05
C SER A 120 -51.98 -10.81 30.33
N GLU A 121 -51.50 -10.30 31.46
CA GLU A 121 -51.93 -10.73 32.79
C GLU A 121 -52.77 -9.61 33.39
N GLY A 122 -54.05 -9.90 33.69
CA GLY A 122 -54.94 -9.09 34.53
C GLY A 122 -56.13 -8.49 33.80
#